data_AF-A0A962FVI3-F1
#
_entry.id   AF-A0A962FVI3-F1
#
_cell.length_a   1.000
_cell.length_b   1.000
_cell.length_c   1.000
_cell.angle_alpha   90.00
_cell.angle_beta   90.00
_cell.angle_gamma   90.00
#
_symmetry.space_group_name_H-M   'P 1'
#
loop_
_entity.id
_entity.type
_entity.pdbx_description
1 polymer ?
#
loop_
_entity_poly.entity_id
_entity_poly.type
_entity_poly.pdbx_seq_one_letter_code
_entity_poly.pdbx_strand_id
1 'polypeptide(L)'
;MEAIAMDHADMTANEQQVAPQVEEHSTANFDVYAAFSRLDTARKMTLFDQLFGQRMNAYKNSIKSFWPEASEEDGRKLAMMLKSRMDRLQFAE
;
A
#
# COMPACT_ATOMS: atom_id res chain seq x y z
N MET A 1 21.18 -59.40 -14.23
CA MET A 1 19.73 -59.25 -14.45
C MET A 1 19.07 -59.64 -13.16
N GLU A 2 18.52 -58.67 -12.43
CA GLU A 2 17.35 -58.88 -11.58
C GLU A 2 16.72 -57.50 -11.39
N ALA A 3 15.46 -57.43 -11.81
CA ALA A 3 14.64 -56.25 -11.80
C ALA A 3 13.91 -56.17 -10.46
N ILE A 4 13.87 -54.99 -9.86
CA ILE A 4 12.87 -54.65 -8.85
C ILE A 4 12.29 -53.32 -9.31
N ALA A 5 11.09 -53.38 -9.87
CA ALA A 5 10.28 -52.24 -10.20
C ALA A 5 9.28 -51.99 -9.05
N MET A 6 8.76 -50.75 -9.01
CA MET A 6 7.52 -50.31 -8.35
C MET A 6 7.64 -50.12 -6.82
N ASP A 7 7.14 -49.05 -6.20
CA ASP A 7 6.25 -47.97 -6.60
C ASP A 7 6.21 -46.92 -5.47
N HIS A 8 5.51 -45.83 -5.73
CA HIS A 8 4.84 -44.92 -4.79
C HIS A 8 5.51 -43.58 -4.44
N ALA A 9 5.06 -42.60 -5.22
CA ALA A 9 4.32 -41.43 -4.72
C ALA A 9 5.08 -40.46 -3.80
N ASP A 10 5.74 -39.48 -4.40
CA ASP A 10 5.87 -38.19 -3.74
C ASP A 10 4.61 -37.38 -4.01
N MET A 11 3.82 -37.25 -2.95
CA MET A 11 2.62 -36.45 -2.87
C MET A 11 2.98 -34.97 -2.95
N THR A 12 2.28 -34.27 -3.84
CA THR A 12 1.77 -32.89 -3.66
C THR A 12 2.08 -32.22 -2.31
N ALA A 13 2.84 -31.12 -2.32
CA ALA A 13 2.51 -29.91 -1.56
C ALA A 13 3.56 -28.82 -1.77
N ASN A 14 3.13 -27.74 -2.43
CA ASN A 14 3.05 -26.40 -1.85
C ASN A 14 3.63 -25.31 -2.78
N GLU A 15 2.76 -24.82 -3.65
CA GLU A 15 2.77 -23.44 -4.11
C GLU A 15 2.78 -22.51 -2.89
N GLN A 16 3.96 -22.07 -2.48
CA GLN A 16 4.09 -20.87 -1.66
C GLN A 16 4.55 -19.73 -2.55
N GLN A 17 3.53 -19.10 -3.13
CA GLN A 17 3.55 -17.68 -3.49
C GLN A 17 3.99 -16.88 -2.25
N VAL A 18 5.28 -16.63 -2.13
CA VAL A 18 5.79 -15.62 -1.21
C VAL A 18 5.68 -14.30 -1.95
N ALA A 19 4.50 -13.67 -1.85
CA ALA A 19 4.39 -12.24 -2.15
C ALA A 19 5.47 -11.52 -1.31
N PRO A 20 6.23 -10.57 -1.87
CA PRO A 20 7.15 -9.78 -1.08
C PRO A 20 6.33 -8.99 -0.06
N GLN A 21 6.35 -9.49 1.17
CA GLN A 21 5.91 -8.79 2.36
C GLN A 21 6.85 -7.60 2.49
N VAL A 22 6.33 -6.42 2.16
CA VAL A 22 7.00 -5.16 2.46
C VAL A 22 7.18 -5.11 3.98
N GLU A 23 8.40 -5.40 4.43
CA GLU A 23 8.83 -5.24 5.81
C GLU A 23 8.58 -3.78 6.23
N GLU A 24 7.48 -3.60 6.95
CA GLU A 24 7.13 -2.38 7.66
C GLU A 24 8.17 -2.20 8.78
N HIS A 25 9.25 -1.49 8.44
CA HIS A 25 10.22 -0.99 9.40
C HIS A 25 9.49 -0.06 10.39
N SER A 26 8.99 -0.69 11.46
CA SER A 26 8.50 -0.06 12.68
C SER A 26 9.61 0.75 13.33
N THR A 27 9.80 1.96 12.84
CA THR A 27 10.24 3.08 13.68
C THR A 27 8.98 3.69 14.27
N ALA A 28 9.02 4.18 15.50
CA ALA A 28 7.90 4.72 16.27
C ALA A 28 7.31 6.04 15.69
N ASN A 29 7.22 6.14 14.36
CA ASN A 29 6.70 7.24 13.59
C ASN A 29 5.32 6.84 13.07
N PHE A 30 4.39 7.79 13.07
CA PHE A 30 3.04 7.60 12.58
C PHE A 30 3.04 7.05 11.14
N ASP A 31 2.48 5.85 10.92
CA ASP A 31 2.42 5.26 9.59
C ASP A 31 1.20 5.77 8.82
N VAL A 32 1.44 6.80 8.00
CA VAL A 32 0.41 7.42 7.18
C VAL A 32 -0.17 6.49 6.11
N TYR A 33 0.57 5.48 5.66
CA TYR A 33 0.10 4.54 4.64
C TYR A 33 -0.88 3.54 5.23
N ALA A 34 -0.56 2.98 6.41
CA ALA A 34 -1.45 2.11 7.16
C ALA A 34 -2.70 2.88 7.61
N ALA A 35 -2.53 4.11 8.10
CA ALA A 35 -3.64 4.97 8.50
C ALA A 35 -4.53 5.32 7.30
N PHE A 36 -3.93 5.66 6.16
CA PHE A 36 -4.67 5.89 4.91
C PHE A 36 -5.42 4.65 4.47
N SER A 37 -4.83 3.46 4.55
CA SER A 37 -5.50 2.20 4.19
C SER A 37 -6.76 1.95 5.04
N ARG A 38 -6.71 2.29 6.33
CA ARG A 38 -7.85 2.18 7.27
C ARG A 38 -8.90 3.27 7.10
N LEU A 39 -8.61 4.32 6.34
CA LEU A 39 -9.53 5.44 6.14
C LEU A 39 -10.70 5.05 5.23
N ASP A 40 -11.87 5.63 5.49
CA ASP A 40 -13.07 5.46 4.67
C ASP A 40 -12.85 5.84 3.21
N THR A 41 -13.49 5.11 2.29
CA THR A 41 -13.42 5.38 0.84
C THR A 41 -13.80 6.81 0.50
N ALA A 42 -14.82 7.36 1.18
CA ALA A 42 -15.23 8.76 0.99
C ALA A 42 -14.11 9.74 1.36
N ARG A 43 -13.42 9.53 2.48
CA ARG A 43 -12.32 10.40 2.94
C ARG A 43 -11.09 10.25 2.07
N LYS A 44 -10.79 9.03 1.60
CA LYS A 44 -9.74 8.78 0.59
C LYS A 44 -10.04 9.58 -0.67
N MET A 45 -11.25 9.49 -1.20
CA MET A 45 -11.69 10.27 -2.37
C MET A 45 -11.56 11.77 -2.14
N THR A 46 -11.94 12.29 -0.97
CA THR A 46 -11.73 13.71 -0.63
C THR A 46 -10.25 14.09 -0.66
N LEU A 47 -9.35 13.29 -0.08
CA LEU A 47 -7.91 13.55 -0.11
C LEU A 47 -7.36 13.52 -1.54
N PHE A 48 -7.82 12.57 -2.35
CA PHE A 48 -7.50 12.51 -3.78
C PHE A 48 -7.98 13.77 -4.49
N ASP A 49 -9.27 14.12 -4.41
CA ASP A 49 -9.85 15.31 -5.05
C ASP A 49 -9.09 16.60 -4.68
N GLN A 50 -8.78 16.78 -3.40
CA GLN A 50 -8.01 17.94 -2.93
C GLN A 50 -6.57 17.95 -3.44
N LEU A 51 -5.93 16.79 -3.51
CA LEU A 51 -4.55 16.65 -3.98
C LEU A 51 -4.44 16.91 -5.49
N PHE A 52 -5.39 16.39 -6.27
CA PHE A 52 -5.42 16.54 -7.73
C PHE A 52 -6.02 17.88 -8.18
N GLY A 53 -6.94 18.45 -7.40
CA GLY A 53 -7.47 19.80 -7.60
C GLY A 53 -6.50 20.93 -7.24
N GLN A 54 -5.21 20.62 -7.04
CA GLN A 54 -4.14 21.54 -6.60
C GLN A 54 -4.44 22.30 -5.29
N ARG A 55 -5.40 21.83 -4.48
CA ARG A 55 -5.77 22.44 -3.19
C ARG A 55 -4.89 21.91 -2.07
N MET A 56 -3.57 22.08 -2.19
CA MET A 56 -2.60 21.59 -1.21
C MET A 56 -2.88 22.08 0.23
N ASN A 57 -3.40 23.30 0.39
CA ASN A 57 -3.79 23.82 1.70
C ASN A 57 -4.97 23.03 2.29
N ALA A 58 -5.99 22.72 1.48
CA ALA A 58 -7.12 21.92 1.93
C ALA A 58 -6.68 20.48 2.27
N TYR A 59 -5.83 19.90 1.41
CA TYR A 59 -5.23 18.58 1.65
C TYR A 59 -4.48 18.53 2.99
N LYS A 60 -3.59 19.50 3.28
CA LYS A 60 -2.88 19.57 4.56
C LYS A 60 -3.82 19.69 5.76
N ASN A 61 -4.86 20.51 5.64
CA ASN A 61 -5.87 20.65 6.69
C ASN A 61 -6.65 19.33 6.90
N SER A 62 -7.03 18.65 5.83
CA SER A 62 -7.70 17.35 5.90
C SER A 62 -6.80 16.27 6.49
N ILE A 63 -5.51 16.21 6.13
CA ILE A 63 -4.54 15.29 6.74
C ILE A 63 -4.44 15.53 8.25
N LYS A 64 -4.24 16.78 8.70
CA LYS A 64 -4.22 17.10 10.14
C LYS A 64 -5.56 16.81 10.83
N SER A 65 -6.68 16.98 10.12
CA SER A 65 -8.01 16.72 10.65
C SER A 65 -8.30 15.22 10.79
N PHE A 66 -7.75 14.39 9.91
CA PHE A 66 -7.89 12.93 9.99
C PHE A 66 -6.88 12.31 10.95
N TRP A 67 -5.66 12.85 10.95
CA TRP A 67 -4.53 12.37 11.74
C TRP A 67 -3.81 13.57 12.36
N PRO A 68 -4.17 13.96 13.59
CA PRO A 68 -3.48 15.06 14.28
C PRO A 68 -2.01 14.71 14.60
N GLU A 69 -1.68 13.42 14.65
CA GLU A 69 -0.34 12.87 14.87
C GLU A 69 0.51 12.85 13.58
N ALA A 70 -0.10 13.05 12.41
CA ALA A 70 0.62 13.08 11.14
C ALA A 70 1.44 14.37 11.00
N SER A 71 2.72 14.21 10.64
CA SER A 71 3.58 15.34 10.32
C SER A 71 3.32 15.86 8.90
N GLU A 72 3.81 17.06 8.60
CA GLU A 72 3.73 17.59 7.22
C GLU A 72 4.48 16.71 6.22
N GLU A 73 5.52 16.02 6.67
CA GLU A 73 6.26 15.06 5.86
C GLU A 73 5.40 13.84 5.49
N ASP A 74 4.56 13.36 6.41
CA ASP A 74 3.64 12.24 6.17
C ASP A 74 2.59 12.60 5.12
N GLY A 75 2.05 13.81 5.19
CA GLY A 75 1.17 14.33 4.13
C GLY A 75 1.88 14.40 2.78
N ARG A 76 3.16 14.81 2.72
CA ARG A 76 3.92 14.80 1.46
C ARG A 76 4.20 13.39 0.94
N LYS A 77 4.57 12.46 1.82
CA LYS A 77 4.81 11.05 1.51
C LYS A 77 3.57 10.39 0.94
N LEU A 78 2.41 10.61 1.56
CA LEU A 78 1.14 10.12 1.06
C LEU A 78 0.81 10.76 -0.30
N ALA A 79 0.93 12.08 -0.43
CA ALA A 79 0.69 12.78 -1.69
C ALA A 79 1.57 12.25 -2.84
N MET A 80 2.85 12.00 -2.58
CA MET A 80 3.79 11.45 -3.56
C MET A 80 3.36 10.05 -3.99
N MET A 81 3.03 9.18 -3.03
CA MET A 81 2.58 7.82 -3.29
C MET A 81 1.27 7.79 -4.10
N LEU A 82 0.29 8.64 -3.77
CA LEU A 82 -0.98 8.73 -4.52
C LEU A 82 -0.75 9.23 -5.95
N LYS A 83 0.13 10.22 -6.15
CA LYS A 83 0.52 10.68 -7.49
C LYS A 83 1.23 9.59 -8.29
N SER A 84 2.21 8.91 -7.70
CA SER A 84 2.90 7.79 -8.35
C SER A 84 1.97 6.62 -8.69
N ARG A 85 0.98 6.34 -7.84
CA ARG A 85 -0.03 5.31 -8.15
C ARG A 85 -0.93 5.72 -9.31
N MET A 86 -1.36 6.97 -9.36
CA MET A 86 -2.22 7.47 -10.44
C MET A 86 -1.46 7.55 -11.77
N ASP A 87 -0.20 7.97 -11.75
CA ASP A 87 0.70 7.94 -12.90
C ASP A 87 0.80 6.54 -13.50
N ARG A 88 1.08 5.52 -12.67
CA ARG A 88 1.13 4.12 -13.11
C ARG A 88 -0.19 3.59 -13.66
N LEU A 89 -1.33 4.09 -13.18
CA LEU A 89 -2.65 3.73 -13.72
C LEU A 89 -2.91 4.40 -15.08
N GLN A 90 -2.38 5.59 -15.31
CA GLN A 90 -2.56 6.34 -16.55
C GLN A 90 -1.68 5.81 -17.69
N PHE A 91 -0.59 5.10 -17.38
CA PHE A 91 0.31 4.47 -18.36
C PHE A 91 0.10 2.96 -18.51
N ALA A 92 -0.99 2.41 -17.97
CA ALA A 92 -1.33 0.98 -18.08
C ALA A 92 -2.21 0.64 -19.31
N GLU A 93 -2.21 1.51 -20.34
CA GLU A 93 -2.82 1.29 -21.66
C GLU A 93 -1.85 0.64 -22.65
#